data_AF-X0V4E1-F1
#
_entry.id   AF-X0V4E1-F1
#
_cell.length_a   1.000
_cell.length_b   1.000
_cell.length_c   1.000
_cell.angle_alpha   90.00
_cell.angle_beta   90.00
_cell.angle_gamma   90.00
#
_symmetry.space_group_name_H-M   'P 1'
#
loop_
_entity.id
_entity.type
_entity.pdbx_description
1 polymer ?
#
loop_
_entity_poly.entity_id
_entity_poly.type
_entity_poly.pdbx_seq_one_letter_code
_entity_poly.pdbx_strand_id
1 'polypeptide(L)'
;EASGPALVRYSGTDQKLIDLAVGNAEEIRAGHVFIIFLDGTFPINVLNRIKQVPEVCSIYCATANAVQVVIAETEKGRGILGVVDGISPQGVETETDIAERKSFLRKIGYKL
;
A
#
# COMPACT_ATOMS: atom_id res chain seq x y z
N GLU A 1 -15.88 1.23 -6.83
CA GLU A 1 -17.31 1.04 -6.46
C GLU A 1 -17.66 -0.44 -6.60
N ALA A 2 -18.47 -1.05 -5.71
CA ALA A 2 -18.75 -2.50 -5.76
C ALA A 2 -20.22 -2.85 -6.02
N SER A 3 -21.03 -1.88 -6.42
CA SER A 3 -22.45 -2.04 -6.73
C SER A 3 -22.87 -1.06 -7.81
N GLY A 4 -24.11 -1.17 -8.31
CA GLY A 4 -24.64 -0.27 -9.32
C GLY A 4 -23.80 -0.27 -10.61
N PRO A 5 -23.38 0.90 -11.12
CA PRO A 5 -22.49 0.99 -12.28
C PRO A 5 -21.13 0.31 -12.11
N ALA A 6 -20.71 0.04 -10.86
CA ALA A 6 -19.47 -0.66 -10.53
C ALA A 6 -18.21 -0.09 -11.22
N LEU A 7 -18.08 1.24 -11.22
CA LEU A 7 -16.97 1.91 -11.88
C LEU A 7 -15.75 2.05 -10.96
N VAL A 8 -14.55 2.06 -11.55
CA VAL A 8 -13.34 2.55 -10.87
C VAL A 8 -13.50 4.06 -10.68
N ARG A 9 -13.48 4.50 -9.43
CA ARG A 9 -13.54 5.92 -9.08
C ARG A 9 -12.12 6.38 -8.73
N TYR A 10 -11.71 7.52 -9.27
CA TYR A 10 -10.35 8.03 -9.09
C TYR A 10 -10.37 9.52 -8.75
N SER A 11 -9.32 9.96 -8.08
CA SER A 11 -9.00 11.35 -7.79
C SER A 11 -7.52 11.45 -7.40
N GLY A 12 -6.87 12.56 -7.69
CA GLY A 12 -5.46 12.75 -7.38
C GLY A 12 -4.92 14.07 -7.93
N THR A 13 -3.65 14.33 -7.67
CA THR A 13 -2.96 15.57 -8.07
C THR A 13 -1.96 15.37 -9.21
N ASP A 14 -1.68 14.12 -9.58
CA ASP A 14 -0.76 13.77 -10.67
C ASP A 14 -1.41 12.69 -11.55
N GLN A 15 -1.50 12.97 -12.86
CA GLN A 15 -2.17 12.09 -13.81
C GLN A 15 -1.48 10.73 -13.93
N LYS A 16 -0.15 10.67 -13.88
CA LYS A 16 0.59 9.40 -14.00
C LYS A 16 0.29 8.49 -12.80
N LEU A 17 0.19 9.06 -11.60
CA LEU A 17 -0.16 8.31 -10.40
C LEU A 17 -1.62 7.87 -10.41
N ILE A 18 -2.52 8.70 -10.94
CA ILE A 18 -3.93 8.34 -11.18
C ILE A 18 -4.02 7.15 -12.14
N ASP A 19 -3.33 7.22 -13.28
CA ASP A 19 -3.35 6.16 -14.29
C ASP A 19 -2.82 4.84 -13.73
N LEU A 20 -1.75 4.89 -12.92
CA LEU A 20 -1.25 3.73 -12.18
C LEU A 20 -2.30 3.17 -11.22
N ALA A 21 -2.98 4.02 -10.44
CA ALA A 21 -4.02 3.59 -9.51
C ALA A 21 -5.20 2.91 -10.23
N VAL A 22 -5.66 3.51 -11.33
CA VAL A 22 -6.75 2.98 -12.14
C VAL A 22 -6.36 1.64 -12.77
N GLY A 23 -5.21 1.56 -13.44
CA GLY A 23 -4.74 0.32 -14.07
C GLY A 23 -4.60 -0.83 -13.07
N ASN A 24 -3.99 -0.58 -11.90
CA ASN A 24 -3.88 -1.61 -10.87
C ASN A 24 -5.24 -2.03 -10.29
N ALA A 25 -6.18 -1.08 -10.12
CA ALA A 25 -7.54 -1.41 -9.68
C ALA A 25 -8.29 -2.27 -10.72
N GLU A 26 -8.07 -2.01 -12.02
CA GLU A 26 -8.60 -2.81 -13.13
C GLU A 26 -7.95 -4.18 -13.27
N GLU A 27 -6.72 -4.39 -12.79
CA GLU A 27 -6.10 -5.71 -12.73
C GLU A 27 -6.59 -6.51 -11.51
N ILE A 28 -6.67 -5.87 -10.34
CA ILE A 28 -7.14 -6.48 -9.10
C ILE A 28 -8.63 -6.87 -9.19
N ARG A 29 -9.49 -6.00 -9.73
CA ARG A 29 -10.94 -6.22 -9.96
C ARG A 29 -11.71 -6.70 -8.73
N ALA A 30 -11.26 -6.34 -7.53
CA ALA A 30 -11.96 -6.63 -6.29
C ALA A 30 -12.81 -5.42 -5.87
N GLY A 31 -14.04 -5.68 -5.43
CA GLY A 31 -14.96 -4.64 -4.96
C GLY A 31 -14.47 -3.97 -3.68
N HIS A 32 -14.72 -2.66 -3.54
CA HIS A 32 -14.36 -1.85 -2.36
C HIS A 32 -12.86 -1.87 -1.99
N VAL A 33 -12.00 -2.07 -2.98
CA VAL A 33 -10.56 -1.84 -2.84
C VAL A 33 -10.22 -0.42 -3.30
N PHE A 34 -9.24 0.19 -2.63
CA PHE A 34 -8.65 1.46 -3.03
C PHE A 34 -7.12 1.31 -3.11
N ILE A 35 -6.50 2.11 -3.96
CA ILE A 35 -5.04 2.16 -4.18
C ILE A 35 -4.64 3.62 -4.17
N ILE A 36 -3.58 3.95 -3.43
CA ILE A 36 -3.01 5.30 -3.39
C ILE A 36 -1.54 5.18 -3.78
N PHE A 37 -1.16 5.85 -4.85
CA PHE A 37 0.24 6.08 -5.18
C PHE A 37 0.70 7.42 -4.61
N LEU A 38 1.90 7.44 -4.05
CA LEU A 38 2.54 8.60 -3.46
C LEU A 38 3.88 8.82 -4.15
N ASP A 39 4.18 10.07 -4.49
CA ASP A 39 5.49 10.50 -4.94
C ASP A 39 5.94 11.71 -4.11
N GLY A 40 7.24 11.80 -3.81
CA GLY A 40 7.81 12.86 -2.97
C GLY A 40 7.40 12.84 -1.49
N THR A 41 6.71 11.81 -1.01
CA THR A 41 6.34 11.64 0.41
C THR A 41 6.32 10.16 0.81
N PHE A 42 6.42 9.88 2.11
CA PHE A 42 6.40 8.52 2.63
C PHE A 42 5.02 8.19 3.21
N PRO A 43 4.61 6.90 3.17
CA PRO A 43 3.34 6.49 3.77
C PRO A 43 3.18 6.92 5.23
N ILE A 44 4.25 6.91 6.03
CA ILE A 44 4.22 7.34 7.44
C ILE A 44 3.69 8.77 7.65
N ASN A 45 3.77 9.63 6.64
CA ASN A 45 3.29 11.01 6.70
C ASN A 45 1.75 11.11 6.59
N VAL A 46 1.09 10.13 5.98
CA VAL A 46 -0.35 10.17 5.65
C VAL A 46 -1.15 9.00 6.23
N LEU A 47 -0.49 7.89 6.60
CA LEU A 47 -1.14 6.63 6.94
C LEU A 47 -2.16 6.77 8.08
N ASN A 48 -1.85 7.56 9.11
CA ASN A 48 -2.77 7.76 10.22
C ASN A 48 -4.02 8.55 9.81
N ARG A 49 -3.90 9.51 8.87
CA ARG A 49 -5.07 10.20 8.33
C ARG A 49 -5.95 9.27 7.51
N ILE A 50 -5.34 8.40 6.69
CA ILE A 50 -6.07 7.38 5.92
C ILE A 50 -6.82 6.43 6.86
N LYS A 51 -6.17 5.94 7.92
CA LYS A 51 -6.81 5.08 8.94
C LYS A 51 -7.98 5.73 9.67
N GLN A 52 -8.03 7.06 9.70
CA GLN A 52 -9.09 7.83 10.36
C GLN A 52 -10.26 8.15 9.44
N VAL A 53 -10.16 7.89 8.14
CA VAL A 53 -11.26 8.08 7.20
C VAL A 53 -12.37 7.08 7.54
N PRO A 54 -13.61 7.53 7.84
CA PRO A 54 -14.70 6.64 8.28
C PRO A 54 -15.02 5.49 7.32
N GLU A 55 -14.81 5.70 6.01
CA GLU A 55 -15.05 4.72 4.96
C GLU A 55 -13.95 3.64 4.86
N VAL A 56 -12.79 3.83 5.50
CA VAL A 56 -11.65 2.91 5.39
C VAL A 56 -11.77 1.79 6.42
N CYS A 57 -12.05 0.57 5.95
CA CYS A 57 -12.15 -0.60 6.82
C CYS A 57 -10.77 -1.20 7.18
N SER A 58 -9.85 -1.26 6.22
CA SER A 58 -8.54 -1.90 6.40
C SER A 58 -7.51 -1.35 5.41
N ILE A 59 -6.23 -1.56 5.74
CA ILE A 59 -5.09 -1.28 4.88
C ILE A 59 -4.29 -2.56 4.76
N TYR A 60 -4.16 -3.09 3.55
CA TYR A 60 -3.43 -4.33 3.29
C TYR A 60 -1.90 -4.13 3.32
N CYS A 61 -1.40 -3.05 2.73
CA CYS A 61 0.02 -2.72 2.72
C CYS A 61 0.25 -1.22 2.48
N ALA A 62 1.47 -0.76 2.78
CA ALA A 62 1.95 0.58 2.48
C ALA A 62 3.47 0.52 2.28
N THR A 63 3.91 0.38 1.03
CA THR A 63 5.28 -0.04 0.69
C THR A 63 5.79 0.62 -0.59
N ALA A 64 7.12 0.60 -0.75
CA ALA A 64 7.82 0.90 -1.99
C ALA A 64 8.56 -0.33 -2.55
N ASN A 65 8.46 -1.49 -1.89
CA ASN A 65 9.00 -2.74 -2.40
C ASN A 65 8.15 -3.26 -3.58
N ALA A 66 8.71 -4.21 -4.33
CA ALA A 66 7.88 -5.05 -5.19
C ALA A 66 6.81 -5.76 -4.34
N VAL A 67 5.55 -5.70 -4.78
CA VAL A 67 4.40 -6.24 -4.06
C VAL A 67 3.53 -7.08 -4.99
N GLN A 68 3.01 -8.19 -4.46
CA GLN A 68 2.01 -9.01 -5.13
C GLN A 68 0.73 -9.04 -4.30
N VAL A 69 -0.42 -9.01 -4.97
CA VAL A 69 -1.73 -9.11 -4.32
C VAL A 69 -2.30 -10.51 -4.56
N VAL A 70 -2.68 -11.20 -3.49
CA VAL A 70 -3.28 -12.54 -3.58
C VAL A 70 -4.79 -12.40 -3.71
N ILE A 71 -5.32 -12.76 -4.88
CA ILE A 71 -6.73 -12.64 -5.22
C ILE A 71 -7.41 -14.00 -5.14
N ALA A 72 -8.53 -14.07 -4.44
CA ALA A 72 -9.50 -15.14 -4.59
C ALA A 72 -10.62 -14.71 -5.51
N GLU A 73 -11.02 -15.60 -6.42
CA GLU A 73 -12.14 -15.40 -7.33
C GLU A 73 -13.22 -16.46 -7.08
N THR A 74 -14.47 -16.01 -7.06
CA THR A 74 -15.67 -16.85 -6.93
C THR A 74 -16.69 -16.41 -7.98
N GLU A 75 -17.80 -17.14 -8.12
CA GLU A 75 -18.91 -16.75 -8.99
C GLU A 75 -19.49 -15.35 -8.68
N LYS A 76 -19.33 -14.85 -7.45
CA LYS A 76 -19.79 -13.50 -7.05
C LYS A 76 -18.81 -12.39 -7.38
N GLY A 77 -17.55 -12.71 -7.67
CA GLY A 77 -16.48 -11.74 -7.88
C GLY A 77 -15.20 -12.05 -7.11
N ARG A 78 -14.36 -11.03 -6.95
CA ARG A 78 -13.00 -11.14 -6.40
C ARG A 78 -12.84 -10.46 -5.05
N GLY A 79 -11.96 -11.02 -4.22
CA GLY A 79 -11.54 -10.44 -2.95
C GLY A 79 -10.03 -10.61 -2.73
N ILE A 80 -9.44 -9.69 -1.96
CA ILE A 80 -8.04 -9.76 -1.55
C ILE A 80 -7.91 -10.64 -0.31
N LEU A 81 -7.14 -11.72 -0.41
CA LEU A 81 -6.79 -12.58 0.72
C LEU A 81 -5.58 -12.07 1.50
N GLY A 82 -4.68 -11.34 0.83
CA GLY A 82 -3.47 -10.80 1.43
C GLY A 82 -2.51 -10.23 0.39
N VAL A 83 -1.32 -9.86 0.86
CA VAL A 83 -0.24 -9.34 0.03
C VAL A 83 1.07 -10.06 0.34
N VAL A 84 1.97 -10.08 -0.64
CA VAL A 84 3.38 -10.44 -0.47
C VAL A 84 4.19 -9.16 -0.70
N ASP A 85 4.72 -8.58 0.37
CA ASP A 85 5.45 -7.30 0.35
C ASP A 85 6.96 -7.56 0.50
N GLY A 86 7.71 -7.37 -0.58
CA GLY A 86 9.15 -7.56 -0.60
C GLY A 86 9.56 -9.03 -0.54
N ILE A 87 10.56 -9.33 0.28
CA ILE A 87 11.25 -10.62 0.34
C ILE A 87 11.24 -11.20 1.76
N SER A 88 11.37 -12.53 1.86
CA SER A 88 11.45 -13.22 3.15
C SER A 88 12.72 -12.86 3.94
N PRO A 89 12.65 -12.81 5.29
CA PRO A 89 13.84 -12.60 6.13
C PRO A 89 14.96 -13.62 5.83
N GLN A 90 16.20 -13.14 5.72
CA GLN A 90 17.37 -13.96 5.41
C GLN A 90 18.25 -14.24 6.65
N GLY A 91 17.88 -13.74 7.83
CA GLY A 91 18.66 -13.88 9.05
C GLY A 91 18.14 -12.98 10.18
N VAL A 92 18.89 -12.94 11.27
CA VAL A 92 18.64 -12.07 12.44
C VAL A 92 19.75 -11.00 12.49
N GLU A 93 19.38 -9.77 12.83
CA GLU A 93 20.33 -8.65 12.93
C GLU A 93 21.43 -8.90 13.97
N THR A 94 22.66 -8.47 13.66
CA THR A 94 23.80 -8.43 14.58
C THR A 94 23.87 -7.10 15.33
N GLU A 95 24.75 -6.98 16.32
CA GLU A 95 25.01 -5.71 17.01
C GLU A 95 25.49 -4.60 16.05
N THR A 96 26.19 -4.98 14.97
CA THR A 96 26.62 -4.03 13.94
C THR A 96 25.42 -3.50 13.16
N ASP A 97 24.52 -4.39 12.71
CA ASP A 97 23.29 -4.02 12.00
C ASP A 97 22.39 -3.12 12.86
N ILE A 98 22.29 -3.41 14.17
CA ILE A 98 21.56 -2.58 15.15
C ILE A 98 22.16 -1.17 15.21
N ALA A 99 23.49 -1.06 15.32
CA ALA A 99 24.17 0.23 15.38
C ALA A 99 23.94 1.03 14.09
N GLU A 100 23.99 0.37 12.94
CA GLU A 100 23.77 0.96 11.62
C GLU A 100 22.35 1.50 11.45
N ARG A 101 21.32 0.69 11.69
CA ARG A 101 19.92 1.17 11.52
C ARG A 101 19.57 2.30 12.49
N LYS A 102 20.12 2.28 13.73
CA LYS A 102 19.93 3.38 14.70
C LYS A 102 20.64 4.66 14.23
N SER A 103 21.85 4.54 13.71
CA SER A 103 22.60 5.66 13.12
C SER A 103 21.87 6.26 11.92
N PHE A 104 21.36 5.41 11.03
CA PHE A 104 20.57 5.84 9.87
C PHE A 104 19.34 6.67 10.27
N LEU A 105 18.52 6.19 11.22
CA LEU A 105 17.33 6.92 11.68
C LEU A 105 17.65 8.31 12.25
N ARG A 106 18.79 8.46 12.93
CA ARG A 106 19.28 9.77 13.40
C ARG A 106 19.77 10.65 12.25
N LYS A 107 20.50 10.08 11.29
CA LYS A 107 21.00 10.80 10.10
C LYS A 107 19.86 11.39 9.26
N ILE A 108 18.75 10.66 9.12
CA ILE A 108 17.56 11.15 8.40
C ILE A 108 16.61 11.99 9.27
N GLY A 109 16.98 12.25 10.53
CA GLY A 109 16.25 13.17 11.42
C GLY A 109 14.98 12.60 12.05
N TYR A 110 14.70 11.29 11.94
CA TYR A 110 13.52 10.69 12.55
C TYR A 110 13.70 10.31 14.02
N LYS A 111 14.93 10.30 14.53
CA LYS A 111 15.27 10.06 15.93
C LYS A 111 16.37 11.01 16.39
N LEU A 112 16.39 11.27 17.69
CA LEU A 112 17.48 11.97 18.39
C LEU A 112 18.53 10.97 18.90
#